data_AF-A0A345P5T6-F1
#
_entry.id   AF-A0A345P5T6-F1
#
_cell.length_a   1.000
_cell.length_b   1.000
_cell.length_c   1.000
_cell.angle_alpha   90.00
_cell.angle_beta   90.00
_cell.angle_gamma   90.00
#
_symmetry.space_group_name_H-M   'P 1'
#
loop_
_entity.id
_entity.type
_entity.pdbx_description
1 polymer ?
#
loop_
_entity_poly.entity_id
_entity_poly.type
_entity_poly.pdbx_seq_one_letter_code
_entity_poly.pdbx_strand_id
1 'polypeptide(L)'
;MTTVNSYLKKQLNYIDFGSLWAPRIWKRGVKFISFFTLVPIPVVLFSNELSVGVTKEYFDNAIAEANGPHLWNIAASAGFLLFAALFLFPRSVRLAGLTKFTLDNALAVGALSLGVIIGQVLTALMKMQNISSNQLFTLFALTFFGSIYIFSANFILWYCSKLTTIRNQSAEIIFLTNINGIDIKLRLVAFLIVLISFIASIII
;
A
#
# COMPACT_ATOMS: atom_id res chain seq x y z
N MET A 1 -4.57 43.50 -3.57
CA MET A 1 -3.93 42.40 -2.81
C MET A 1 -4.83 41.17 -2.90
N THR A 2 -4.43 40.14 -3.65
CA THR A 2 -5.09 38.83 -3.55
C THR A 2 -4.87 38.29 -2.14
N THR A 3 -5.95 38.09 -1.39
CA THR A 3 -5.87 37.45 -0.08
C THR A 3 -5.29 36.05 -0.25
N VAL A 4 -4.47 35.57 0.69
CA VAL A 4 -3.87 34.23 0.66
C VAL A 4 -4.92 33.14 0.38
N ASN A 5 -6.13 33.31 0.92
CA ASN A 5 -7.27 32.44 0.66
C ASN A 5 -7.69 32.39 -0.83
N SER A 6 -7.75 33.54 -1.51
CA SER A 6 -8.08 33.58 -2.94
C SER A 6 -7.01 32.90 -3.81
N TYR A 7 -5.74 33.03 -3.42
CA TYR A 7 -4.63 32.34 -4.07
C TYR A 7 -4.74 30.82 -3.88
N LEU A 8 -4.90 30.34 -2.64
CA LEU A 8 -5.02 28.91 -2.34
C LEU A 8 -6.22 28.28 -3.03
N LYS A 9 -7.40 28.93 -3.02
CA LYS A 9 -8.58 28.45 -3.74
C LYS A 9 -8.32 28.27 -5.23
N LYS A 10 -7.64 29.25 -5.87
CA LYS A 10 -7.28 29.15 -7.30
C LYS A 10 -6.38 27.94 -7.57
N GLN A 11 -5.44 27.65 -6.67
CA GLN A 11 -4.49 26.54 -6.81
C GLN A 11 -5.16 25.18 -6.55
N LEU A 12 -6.05 25.12 -5.56
CA LEU A 12 -6.80 23.90 -5.23
C LEU A 12 -7.84 23.55 -6.29
N ASN A 13 -8.36 24.52 -7.05
CA ASN A 13 -9.28 24.28 -8.15
C ASN A 13 -8.69 23.42 -9.28
N TYR A 14 -7.36 23.31 -9.38
CA TYR A 14 -6.74 22.37 -10.31
C TYR A 14 -6.95 20.91 -9.88
N ILE A 15 -7.23 20.64 -8.61
CA ILE A 15 -7.39 19.29 -8.06
C ILE A 15 -8.88 18.95 -7.96
N ASP A 16 -9.32 17.97 -8.73
CA ASP A 16 -10.67 17.42 -8.62
C ASP A 16 -10.73 16.35 -7.52
N PHE A 17 -11.05 16.76 -6.30
CA PHE A 17 -11.21 15.85 -5.17
C PHE A 17 -12.36 14.85 -5.34
N GLY A 18 -13.37 15.14 -6.17
CA GLY A 18 -14.50 14.25 -6.39
C GLY A 18 -14.11 12.99 -7.15
N SER A 19 -13.31 13.14 -8.22
CA SER A 19 -12.78 11.98 -8.96
C SER A 19 -11.77 11.19 -8.13
N LEU A 20 -10.93 11.86 -7.33
CA LEU A 20 -9.93 11.23 -6.46
C LEU A 20 -10.54 10.20 -5.49
N TRP A 21 -11.70 10.50 -4.90
CA TRP A 21 -12.35 9.64 -3.89
C TRP A 21 -13.54 8.84 -4.42
N ALA A 22 -13.66 8.68 -5.74
CA ALA A 22 -14.80 8.00 -6.34
C ALA A 22 -14.95 6.55 -5.81
N PRO A 23 -16.18 6.08 -5.47
CA PRO A 23 -16.40 4.74 -4.92
C PRO A 23 -15.89 3.59 -5.80
N ARG A 24 -15.78 3.81 -7.11
CA ARG A 24 -15.23 2.82 -8.06
C ARG A 24 -13.73 2.58 -7.85
N ILE A 25 -12.99 3.62 -7.50
CA ILE A 25 -11.55 3.56 -7.20
C ILE A 25 -11.35 2.68 -5.97
N TRP A 26 -12.08 2.96 -4.90
CA TRP A 26 -12.08 2.12 -3.70
C TRP A 26 -12.35 0.65 -4.00
N LYS A 27 -13.42 0.35 -4.73
CA LYS A 27 -13.77 -1.03 -5.09
C LYS A 27 -12.67 -1.73 -5.88
N ARG A 28 -11.96 -1.03 -6.78
CA ARG A 28 -10.82 -1.60 -7.52
C ARG A 28 -9.64 -1.89 -6.61
N GLY A 29 -9.31 -0.96 -5.71
CA GLY A 29 -8.23 -1.14 -4.74
C GLY A 29 -8.47 -2.32 -3.81
N VAL A 30 -9.67 -2.41 -3.22
CA VAL A 30 -10.06 -3.54 -2.37
C VAL A 30 -9.96 -4.85 -3.14
N LYS A 31 -10.55 -4.93 -4.35
CA LYS A 31 -10.49 -6.17 -5.17
C LYS A 31 -9.05 -6.60 -5.46
N PHE A 32 -8.18 -5.65 -5.81
CA PHE A 32 -6.79 -5.95 -6.14
C PHE A 32 -6.04 -6.47 -4.92
N ILE A 33 -6.13 -5.77 -3.79
CA ILE A 33 -5.47 -6.19 -2.53
C ILE A 33 -6.00 -7.55 -2.09
N SER A 34 -7.32 -7.73 -2.04
CA SER A 34 -7.94 -9.00 -1.66
C SER A 34 -7.50 -10.15 -2.55
N PHE A 35 -7.39 -9.94 -3.87
CA PHE A 35 -6.92 -10.99 -4.78
C PHE A 35 -5.51 -11.46 -4.40
N PHE A 36 -4.54 -10.54 -4.26
CA PHE A 36 -3.17 -10.91 -3.90
C PHE A 36 -3.06 -11.49 -2.49
N THR A 37 -3.87 -11.01 -1.54
CA THR A 37 -3.91 -11.55 -0.18
C THR A 37 -4.47 -12.97 -0.11
N LEU A 38 -5.41 -13.34 -1.00
CA LEU A 38 -5.99 -14.68 -0.97
C LEU A 38 -5.06 -15.77 -1.52
N VAL A 39 -4.14 -15.42 -2.42
CA VAL A 39 -3.27 -16.39 -3.12
C VAL A 39 -2.38 -17.22 -2.18
N PRO A 40 -1.65 -16.64 -1.21
CA PRO A 40 -0.71 -17.42 -0.39
C PRO A 40 -1.38 -18.15 0.79
N ILE A 41 -2.63 -17.82 1.15
CA ILE A 41 -3.36 -18.50 2.24
C ILE A 41 -3.39 -20.02 2.04
N PRO A 42 -3.88 -20.57 0.91
CA PRO A 42 -3.88 -22.02 0.69
C PRO A 42 -2.48 -22.61 0.69
N VAL A 43 -1.45 -21.89 0.22
CA VAL A 43 -0.06 -22.37 0.25
C VAL A 43 0.39 -22.64 1.69
N VAL A 44 0.10 -21.71 2.60
CA VAL A 44 0.42 -21.89 4.04
C VAL A 44 -0.40 -23.01 4.67
N LEU A 45 -1.68 -23.14 4.32
CA LEU A 45 -2.52 -24.21 4.85
C LEU A 45 -2.02 -25.59 4.38
N PHE A 46 -1.69 -25.73 3.09
CA PHE A 46 -1.18 -26.98 2.52
C PHE A 46 0.24 -27.32 2.99
N SER A 47 1.11 -26.33 3.24
CA SER A 47 2.47 -26.61 3.71
C SER A 47 2.47 -27.34 5.06
N ASN A 48 1.46 -27.12 5.90
CA ASN A 48 1.31 -27.80 7.18
C ASN A 48 1.02 -29.30 7.06
N GLU A 49 0.33 -29.70 5.99
CA GLU A 49 -0.04 -31.10 5.69
C GLU A 49 1.11 -31.88 5.03
N LEU A 50 2.16 -31.19 4.57
CA LEU A 50 3.32 -31.86 4.00
C LEU A 50 4.09 -32.66 5.06
N SER A 51 4.48 -33.87 4.69
CA SER A 51 5.39 -34.69 5.49
C SER A 51 6.75 -34.01 5.65
N VAL A 52 7.41 -34.28 6.77
CA VAL A 52 8.74 -33.73 7.06
C VAL A 52 9.73 -34.20 5.99
N GLY A 53 10.47 -33.25 5.42
CA GLY A 53 11.44 -33.48 4.35
C GLY A 53 11.75 -32.19 3.60
N VAL A 54 12.60 -32.29 2.57
CA VAL A 54 13.12 -31.15 1.78
C VAL A 54 12.01 -30.22 1.28
N THR A 55 10.87 -30.79 0.85
CA THR A 55 9.73 -30.02 0.36
C THR A 55 9.11 -29.14 1.45
N LYS A 56 8.94 -29.67 2.67
CA LYS A 56 8.37 -28.92 3.80
C LYS A 56 9.30 -27.80 4.24
N GLU A 57 10.60 -28.09 4.38
CA GLU A 57 11.61 -27.10 4.74
C GLU A 57 11.68 -25.95 3.73
N TYR A 58 11.54 -26.26 2.43
CA TYR A 58 11.46 -25.22 1.40
C TYR A 58 10.28 -24.27 1.61
N PHE A 59 9.08 -24.80 1.85
CA PHE A 59 7.90 -23.97 2.09
C PHE A 59 7.99 -23.18 3.40
N ASP A 60 8.49 -23.80 4.48
CA ASP A 60 8.66 -23.12 5.76
C ASP A 60 9.64 -21.94 5.64
N ASN A 61 10.75 -22.12 4.91
CA ASN A 61 11.70 -21.06 4.62
C ASN A 61 11.09 -19.95 3.74
N ALA A 62 10.33 -20.31 2.70
CA ALA A 62 9.66 -19.34 1.83
C ALA A 62 8.61 -18.52 2.60
N ILE A 63 7.88 -19.15 3.52
CA ILE A 63 6.91 -18.51 4.41
C ILE A 63 7.61 -17.56 5.39
N ALA A 64 8.74 -17.99 5.97
CA ALA A 64 9.53 -17.15 6.87
C ALA A 64 10.08 -15.90 6.16
N GLU A 65 10.57 -16.05 4.94
CA GLU A 65 11.06 -14.92 4.12
C GLU A 65 9.91 -13.98 3.72
N ALA A 66 8.74 -14.53 3.38
CA ALA A 66 7.56 -13.74 3.04
C ALA A 66 7.01 -12.90 4.21
N ASN A 67 7.30 -13.29 5.45
CA ASN A 67 6.98 -12.51 6.65
C ASN A 67 7.93 -11.32 6.87
N GLY A 68 9.06 -11.25 6.17
CA GLY A 68 10.06 -10.21 6.35
C GLY A 68 9.55 -8.83 5.92
N PRO A 69 9.32 -7.87 6.84
CA PRO A 69 8.84 -6.54 6.48
C PRO A 69 9.88 -5.75 5.67
N HIS A 70 11.13 -6.22 5.60
CA HIS A 70 12.24 -5.52 4.98
C HIS A 70 12.02 -5.23 3.49
N LEU A 71 11.59 -6.22 2.70
CA LEU A 71 11.37 -6.03 1.26
C LEU A 71 10.24 -5.03 1.01
N TRP A 72 9.14 -5.18 1.75
CA TRP A 72 8.01 -4.26 1.68
C TRP A 72 8.42 -2.85 2.09
N ASN A 73 9.12 -2.70 3.21
CA ASN A 73 9.60 -1.42 3.73
C ASN A 73 10.50 -0.74 2.69
N ILE A 74 11.50 -1.42 2.15
CA ILE A 74 12.44 -0.84 1.17
C ILE A 74 11.69 -0.41 -0.10
N ALA A 75 10.82 -1.27 -0.63
CA ALA A 75 10.07 -0.98 -1.85
C ALA A 75 9.07 0.17 -1.63
N ALA A 76 8.29 0.13 -0.54
CA ALA A 76 7.36 1.20 -0.18
C ALA A 76 8.12 2.52 0.01
N SER A 77 9.28 2.47 0.66
CA SER A 77 10.12 3.64 0.92
C SER A 77 10.61 4.31 -0.35
N ALA A 78 11.22 3.52 -1.23
CA ALA A 78 11.65 4.00 -2.54
C ALA A 78 10.46 4.53 -3.35
N GLY A 79 9.32 3.84 -3.31
CA GLY A 79 8.10 4.25 -3.99
C GLY A 79 7.58 5.61 -3.51
N PHE A 80 7.52 5.84 -2.19
CA PHE A 80 7.10 7.12 -1.62
C PHE A 80 8.08 8.26 -1.92
N LEU A 81 9.38 8.00 -1.89
CA LEU A 81 10.39 8.98 -2.26
C LEU A 81 10.21 9.42 -3.73
N LEU A 82 10.05 8.44 -4.64
CA LEU A 82 9.78 8.70 -6.05
C LEU A 82 8.42 9.40 -6.25
N PHE A 83 7.42 9.06 -5.44
CA PHE A 83 6.11 9.72 -5.46
C PHE A 83 6.19 11.18 -5.01
N ALA A 84 6.92 11.48 -3.94
CA ALA A 84 7.18 12.84 -3.51
C ALA A 84 7.86 13.64 -4.63
N ALA A 85 8.87 13.07 -5.30
CA ALA A 85 9.57 13.73 -6.40
C ALA A 85 8.65 14.12 -7.57
N LEU A 86 7.52 13.43 -7.78
CA LEU A 86 6.54 13.77 -8.81
C LEU A 86 5.82 15.11 -8.57
N PHE A 87 5.76 15.59 -7.33
CA PHE A 87 5.26 16.95 -7.08
C PHE A 87 6.19 17.99 -7.71
N LEU A 88 7.51 17.78 -7.70
CA LEU A 88 8.46 18.69 -8.33
C LEU A 88 8.52 18.51 -9.86
N PHE A 89 8.44 17.26 -10.33
CA PHE A 89 8.59 16.90 -11.73
C PHE A 89 7.37 16.17 -12.32
N PRO A 90 6.16 16.78 -12.31
CA PRO A 90 4.91 16.10 -12.67
C PRO A 90 4.83 15.67 -14.14
N ARG A 91 5.64 16.25 -15.03
CA ARG A 91 5.68 15.90 -16.46
C ARG A 91 6.61 14.71 -16.78
N SER A 92 7.38 14.24 -15.80
CA SER A 92 8.37 13.20 -16.04
C SER A 92 7.72 11.83 -16.19
N VAL A 93 7.56 11.38 -17.44
CA VAL A 93 6.99 10.06 -17.76
C VAL A 93 7.81 8.92 -17.17
N ARG A 94 9.14 9.06 -17.21
CA ARG A 94 10.06 8.06 -16.64
C ARG A 94 9.92 7.96 -15.14
N LEU A 95 9.91 9.10 -14.44
CA LEU A 95 9.75 9.12 -12.99
C LEU A 95 8.42 8.49 -12.59
N ALA A 96 7.33 8.86 -13.26
CA ALA A 96 6.02 8.31 -12.97
C ALA A 96 5.93 6.80 -13.22
N GLY A 97 6.55 6.31 -14.30
CA GLY A 97 6.64 4.88 -14.58
C GLY A 97 7.42 4.13 -13.49
N LEU A 98 8.57 4.66 -13.06
CA LEU A 98 9.34 4.09 -11.96
C LEU A 98 8.56 4.10 -10.65
N THR A 99 7.97 5.24 -10.28
CA THR A 99 7.13 5.35 -9.07
C THR A 99 5.99 4.33 -9.10
N LYS A 100 5.29 4.22 -10.23
CA LYS A 100 4.21 3.26 -10.40
C LYS A 100 4.68 1.83 -10.19
N PHE A 101 5.75 1.46 -10.91
CA PHE A 101 6.32 0.12 -10.83
C PHE A 101 6.75 -0.22 -9.40
N THR A 102 7.48 0.67 -8.74
CA THR A 102 7.95 0.45 -7.38
C THR A 102 6.79 0.33 -6.38
N LEU A 103 5.77 1.20 -6.46
CA LEU A 103 4.59 1.13 -5.60
C LEU A 103 3.71 -0.10 -5.86
N ASP A 104 3.51 -0.49 -7.12
CA ASP A 104 2.76 -1.70 -7.48
C ASP A 104 3.48 -2.98 -6.98
N ASN A 105 4.81 -3.02 -7.01
CA ASN A 105 5.58 -4.13 -6.43
C ASN A 105 5.53 -4.14 -4.90
N ALA A 106 5.69 -2.98 -4.25
CA ALA A 106 5.54 -2.86 -2.80
C ALA A 106 4.15 -3.34 -2.35
N LEU A 107 3.11 -2.93 -3.07
CA LEU A 107 1.75 -3.40 -2.87
C LEU A 107 1.64 -4.93 -3.00
N ALA A 108 2.19 -5.51 -4.08
CA ALA A 108 2.11 -6.95 -4.30
C ALA A 108 2.79 -7.73 -3.17
N VAL A 109 4.00 -7.33 -2.78
CA VAL A 109 4.72 -7.91 -1.65
C VAL A 109 3.88 -7.81 -0.38
N GLY A 110 3.34 -6.63 -0.07
CA GLY A 110 2.59 -6.41 1.16
C GLY A 110 1.28 -7.19 1.21
N ALA A 111 0.56 -7.28 0.10
CA ALA A 111 -0.65 -8.07 0.00
C ALA A 111 -0.37 -9.57 0.12
N LEU A 112 0.73 -10.06 -0.46
CA LEU A 112 1.16 -11.45 -0.31
C LEU A 112 1.58 -11.76 1.13
N SER A 113 2.41 -10.93 1.75
CA SER A 113 2.81 -11.07 3.16
C SER A 113 1.59 -11.09 4.09
N LEU A 114 0.60 -10.22 3.86
CA LEU A 114 -0.65 -10.24 4.60
C LEU A 114 -1.37 -11.59 4.49
N GLY A 115 -1.42 -12.16 3.28
CA GLY A 115 -2.04 -13.46 3.06
C GLY A 115 -1.29 -14.61 3.74
N VAL A 116 0.04 -14.54 3.79
CA VAL A 116 0.87 -15.50 4.55
C VAL A 116 0.56 -15.41 6.04
N ILE A 117 0.54 -14.21 6.61
CA ILE A 117 0.19 -13.97 8.02
C ILE A 117 -1.20 -14.52 8.34
N ILE A 118 -2.20 -14.24 7.48
CA ILE A 118 -3.56 -14.78 7.65
C ILE A 118 -3.54 -16.31 7.65
N GLY A 119 -2.83 -16.93 6.69
CA GLY A 119 -2.69 -18.38 6.64
C GLY A 119 -2.05 -18.98 7.90
N GLN A 120 -1.03 -18.32 8.45
CA GLN A 120 -0.37 -18.72 9.69
C GLN A 120 -1.29 -18.59 10.90
N VAL A 121 -2.03 -17.48 11.01
CA VAL A 121 -3.01 -17.27 12.08
C VAL A 121 -4.12 -18.32 12.02
N LEU A 122 -4.66 -18.61 10.82
CA LEU A 122 -5.67 -19.66 10.64
C LEU A 122 -5.13 -21.03 11.06
N THR A 123 -3.91 -21.36 10.66
CA THR A 123 -3.24 -22.61 11.07
C THR A 123 -3.08 -22.68 12.58
N ALA A 124 -2.63 -21.59 13.21
CA ALA A 124 -2.45 -21.54 14.66
C ALA A 124 -3.80 -21.74 15.38
N LEU A 125 -4.85 -21.07 14.92
CA LEU A 125 -6.20 -21.22 15.46
C LEU A 125 -6.72 -22.66 15.35
N MET A 126 -6.45 -23.37 14.25
CA MET A 126 -6.86 -24.77 14.08
C MET A 126 -6.14 -25.74 15.03
N LYS A 127 -4.90 -25.43 15.42
CA LYS A 127 -4.07 -26.28 16.30
C LYS A 127 -4.25 -25.99 17.79
N MET A 128 -4.87 -24.86 18.14
CA MET A 128 -5.05 -24.43 19.52
C MET A 128 -6.22 -25.19 20.19
N GLN A 129 -5.89 -26.15 21.06
CA GLN A 129 -6.84 -26.78 21.97
C GLN A 129 -6.75 -26.11 23.36
N ASN A 130 -7.90 -25.83 24.00
CA ASN A 130 -8.03 -25.24 25.34
C ASN A 130 -7.58 -23.76 25.52
N ILE A 131 -8.00 -22.86 24.62
CA ILE A 131 -7.80 -21.41 24.84
C ILE A 131 -8.94 -20.80 25.68
N SER A 132 -8.56 -19.95 26.64
CA SER A 132 -9.52 -19.14 27.40
C SER A 132 -10.17 -18.04 26.54
N SER A 133 -11.43 -17.69 26.81
CA SER A 133 -12.16 -16.65 26.05
C SER A 133 -11.40 -15.33 25.94
N ASN A 134 -10.65 -14.94 26.98
CA ASN A 134 -9.85 -13.72 26.99
C ASN A 134 -8.68 -13.77 25.99
N GLN A 135 -7.97 -14.90 25.92
CA GLN A 135 -6.87 -15.10 24.98
C GLN A 135 -7.37 -15.14 23.53
N LEU A 136 -8.52 -15.78 23.26
CA LEU A 136 -9.17 -15.73 21.94
C LEU A 136 -9.50 -14.29 21.55
N PHE A 137 -10.08 -13.52 22.48
CA PHE A 137 -10.42 -12.12 22.22
C PHE A 137 -9.19 -11.26 21.93
N THR A 138 -8.11 -11.40 22.71
CA THR A 138 -6.85 -10.68 22.48
C THR A 138 -6.25 -11.03 21.12
N LEU A 139 -6.20 -12.33 20.77
CA LEU A 139 -5.65 -12.78 19.49
C LEU A 139 -6.49 -12.26 18.31
N PHE A 140 -7.82 -12.29 18.44
CA PHE A 140 -8.73 -11.70 17.46
C PHE A 140 -8.52 -10.20 17.31
N ALA A 141 -8.46 -9.45 18.42
CA ALA A 141 -8.27 -8.01 18.41
C ALA A 141 -6.93 -7.63 17.73
N LEU A 142 -5.83 -8.27 18.13
CA LEU A 142 -4.51 -8.03 17.54
C LEU A 142 -4.49 -8.33 16.04
N THR A 143 -5.07 -9.47 15.64
CA THR A 143 -5.14 -9.86 14.22
C THR A 143 -6.01 -8.89 13.43
N PHE A 144 -7.15 -8.47 13.98
CA PHE A 144 -8.08 -7.55 13.34
C PHE A 144 -7.46 -6.16 13.15
N PHE A 145 -6.93 -5.54 14.21
CA PHE A 145 -6.29 -4.23 14.12
C PHE A 145 -5.01 -4.26 13.29
N GLY A 146 -4.20 -5.30 13.41
CA GLY A 146 -3.01 -5.50 12.58
C GLY A 146 -3.37 -5.64 11.10
N SER A 147 -4.40 -6.41 10.78
CA SER A 147 -4.89 -6.58 9.40
C SER A 147 -5.43 -5.27 8.84
N ILE A 148 -6.16 -4.48 9.63
CA ILE A 148 -6.62 -3.14 9.22
C ILE A 148 -5.42 -2.25 8.90
N TYR A 149 -4.42 -2.20 9.78
CA TYR A 149 -3.23 -1.38 9.57
C TYR A 149 -2.50 -1.75 8.27
N ILE A 150 -2.21 -3.04 8.06
CA ILE A 150 -1.52 -3.53 6.86
C ILE A 150 -2.37 -3.30 5.62
N PHE A 151 -3.68 -3.53 5.69
CA PHE A 151 -4.60 -3.25 4.58
C PHE A 151 -4.60 -1.77 4.22
N SER A 152 -4.69 -0.88 5.21
CA SER A 152 -4.64 0.57 5.01
C SER A 152 -3.32 1.00 4.38
N ALA A 153 -2.19 0.49 4.85
CA ALA A 153 -0.87 0.78 4.28
C ALA A 153 -0.78 0.35 2.80
N ASN A 154 -1.23 -0.87 2.49
CA ASN A 154 -1.30 -1.36 1.11
C ASN A 154 -2.27 -0.54 0.26
N PHE A 155 -3.40 -0.14 0.81
CA PHE A 155 -4.37 0.71 0.11
C PHE A 155 -3.79 2.07 -0.27
N ILE A 156 -2.99 2.68 0.63
CA ILE A 156 -2.29 3.94 0.34
C ILE A 156 -1.29 3.72 -0.81
N LEU A 157 -0.49 2.64 -0.79
CA LEU A 157 0.45 2.33 -1.87
C LEU A 157 -0.26 2.16 -3.22
N TRP A 158 -1.35 1.38 -3.23
CA TRP A 158 -2.18 1.18 -4.41
C TRP A 158 -2.71 2.50 -4.94
N TYR A 159 -3.23 3.34 -4.04
CA TYR A 159 -3.81 4.63 -4.40
C TYR A 159 -2.76 5.57 -5.00
N CYS A 160 -1.61 5.73 -4.33
CA CYS A 160 -0.48 6.51 -4.84
C CYS A 160 -0.02 6.01 -6.21
N SER A 161 0.06 4.69 -6.44
CA SER A 161 0.38 4.11 -7.76
C SER A 161 -0.64 4.48 -8.86
N LYS A 162 -1.92 4.69 -8.52
CA LYS A 162 -2.91 5.16 -9.51
C LYS A 162 -2.75 6.64 -9.82
N LEU A 163 -2.40 7.45 -8.82
CA LEU A 163 -2.11 8.87 -9.00
C LEU A 163 -0.94 9.15 -9.97
N THR A 164 -0.02 8.20 -10.18
CA THR A 164 1.12 8.37 -11.09
C THR A 164 0.81 8.09 -12.57
N THR A 165 -0.41 7.72 -12.93
CA THR A 165 -0.72 7.30 -14.30
C THR A 165 -0.86 8.51 -15.25
N ILE A 166 0.03 8.64 -16.25
CA ILE A 166 0.11 9.82 -17.13
C ILE A 166 -0.73 9.71 -18.41
N ARG A 167 -1.07 8.50 -18.90
CA ARG A 167 -1.79 8.33 -20.18
C ARG A 167 -2.92 7.30 -20.12
N ASN A 168 -4.02 7.69 -20.76
CA ASN A 168 -5.39 7.17 -20.74
C ASN A 168 -5.57 5.68 -21.11
N GLN A 169 -6.53 5.05 -20.41
CA GLN A 169 -7.49 4.06 -20.94
C GLN A 169 -8.75 3.98 -20.06
N SER A 170 -8.72 4.49 -18.83
CA SER A 170 -9.92 4.75 -18.03
C SER A 170 -9.79 6.10 -17.33
N ALA A 171 -10.83 6.90 -17.45
CA ALA A 171 -10.91 8.33 -17.14
C ALA A 171 -10.73 8.73 -15.65
N GLU A 172 -9.97 8.01 -14.84
CA GLU A 172 -10.19 8.09 -13.40
C GLU A 172 -9.33 9.10 -12.64
N ILE A 173 -8.07 9.38 -13.03
CA ILE A 173 -7.24 10.32 -12.25
C ILE A 173 -6.22 11.09 -13.10
N ILE A 174 -6.50 12.36 -13.43
CA ILE A 174 -5.62 13.28 -14.17
C ILE A 174 -4.67 14.03 -13.20
N PHE A 175 -4.22 13.36 -12.14
CA PHE A 175 -3.57 14.02 -10.99
C PHE A 175 -2.26 14.72 -11.33
N LEU A 176 -1.33 14.07 -12.05
CA LEU A 176 -0.05 14.69 -12.39
C LEU A 176 -0.19 15.87 -13.35
N THR A 177 -1.12 15.78 -14.30
CA THR A 177 -1.45 16.90 -15.21
C THR A 177 -2.04 18.08 -14.42
N ASN A 178 -2.87 17.80 -13.42
CA ASN A 178 -3.45 18.80 -12.54
C ASN A 178 -2.39 19.46 -11.65
N ILE A 179 -1.49 18.68 -11.05
CA ILE A 179 -0.36 19.18 -10.27
C ILE A 179 0.50 20.12 -11.11
N ASN A 180 0.73 19.82 -12.38
CA ASN A 180 1.52 20.67 -13.25
C ASN A 180 0.94 22.10 -13.43
N GLY A 181 -0.36 22.29 -13.22
CA GLY A 181 -1.00 23.62 -13.21
C GLY A 181 -0.74 24.43 -11.94
N ILE A 182 -0.22 23.79 -10.87
CA ILE A 182 0.02 24.41 -9.57
C ILE A 182 1.38 25.12 -9.53
N ASP A 183 1.44 26.23 -8.81
CA ASP A 183 2.69 26.96 -8.55
C ASP A 183 3.76 26.05 -7.92
N ILE A 184 5.02 26.21 -8.36
CA ILE A 184 6.16 25.45 -7.85
C ILE A 184 6.34 25.59 -6.34
N LYS A 185 5.99 26.73 -5.73
CA LYS A 185 6.10 26.95 -4.29
C LYS A 185 5.19 25.98 -3.50
N LEU A 186 3.95 25.81 -3.95
CA LEU A 186 3.01 24.89 -3.32
C LEU A 186 3.39 23.42 -3.59
N ARG A 187 3.93 23.14 -4.77
CA ARG A 187 4.46 21.80 -5.09
C ARG A 187 5.64 21.43 -4.21
N LEU A 188 6.52 22.38 -3.89
CA LEU A 188 7.62 22.19 -2.95
C LEU A 188 7.10 21.92 -1.52
N VAL A 189 6.09 22.67 -1.08
CA VAL A 189 5.45 22.42 0.22
C VAL A 189 4.82 21.03 0.27
N ALA A 190 4.09 20.63 -0.77
CA ALA A 190 3.51 19.29 -0.86
C ALA A 190 4.58 18.18 -0.87
N PHE A 191 5.68 18.37 -1.60
CA PHE A 191 6.84 17.49 -1.58
C PHE A 191 7.38 17.30 -0.16
N LEU A 192 7.61 18.39 0.57
CA LEU A 192 8.12 18.34 1.94
C LEU A 192 7.15 17.65 2.90
N ILE A 193 5.85 17.92 2.78
CA ILE A 193 4.83 17.27 3.60
C ILE A 193 4.86 15.75 3.38
N VAL A 194 4.82 15.30 2.13
CA VAL A 194 4.84 13.85 1.82
C VAL A 194 6.13 13.20 2.29
N LEU A 195 7.27 13.88 2.10
CA LEU A 195 8.57 13.37 2.55
C LEU A 195 8.65 13.25 4.08
N ILE A 196 8.19 14.26 4.82
CA ILE A 196 8.21 14.27 6.29
C ILE A 196 7.24 13.23 6.86
N SER A 197 6.01 13.16 6.33
CA SER A 197 5.03 12.14 6.75
C SER A 197 5.58 10.74 6.54
N PHE A 198 6.30 10.52 5.45
CA PHE A 198 6.94 9.25 5.16
C PHE A 198 8.11 8.95 6.11
N ILE A 199 9.03 9.90 6.35
CA ILE A 199 10.13 9.72 7.31
C ILE A 199 9.60 9.41 8.72
N ALA A 200 8.54 10.12 9.15
CA ALA A 200 7.90 9.87 10.43
C ALA A 200 7.33 8.44 10.53
N SER A 201 6.84 7.86 9.43
CA SER A 201 6.30 6.49 9.41
C SER A 201 7.34 5.37 9.44
N ILE A 202 8.63 5.67 9.19
CA ILE A 202 9.73 4.70 9.31
C ILE A 202 10.34 4.67 10.72
N ILE A 203 10.28 5.80 11.42
CA ILE A 203 10.94 5.99 12.72
C ILE A 203 10.08 5.46 13.89
N ILE A 204 8.79 5.22 13.65
CA ILE A 204 7.80 4.67 14.61
C ILE A 204 7.62 3.18 14.35
#